data_AF-A0A974SLZ0-F1
#
_entry.id   AF-A0A974SLZ0-F1
#
_cell.length_a   1.000
_cell.length_b   1.000
_cell.length_c   1.000
_cell.angle_alpha   90.00
_cell.angle_beta   90.00
_cell.angle_gamma   90.00
#
_symmetry.space_group_name_H-M   'P 1'
#
loop_
_entity.id
_entity.type
_entity.pdbx_description
1 polymer ?
#
loop_
_entity_poly.entity_id
_entity_poly.type
_entity_poly.pdbx_seq_one_letter_code
_entity_poly.pdbx_strand_id
1 'polypeptide(L)'
;MTTAVPPAPSVIAPATTGAFGLLPAADFRLATGECRDCTTIPQALWFFRHERIAVPQPGRPLAGFARTQPLAADLAAWHAATPLGSALDYPPLVWTAADGVIPECRLTADGQRLAADGVDLPLALAPRHPLNRSWLDASSMAFLAQRPLRVRGDWQGGRFVARTLWPLDFRLPNAPPARPLAADPQALRARLREQAQGGARSPFAVEQLWRRPGTDPDDAGRPVLAFILNGAQGDDDEAHGGHFAVLTGRVGDDGAIHDWLAANYYTLDAESEKGIVAAPVPLDNYLADVNAGQAWYRPSYLLVAVLREARVAAHVQSALGRVYNQFYRHQFSYQHARANCAGISVSALRALGWRIPARGPESWLRAIAALPAVALANGSLRQGKASFDYLTEDRSRLYPAVAFEEIGADLLRLAGGTAGRPLSTFEETLAGDLDALLLVRIPQLPSSRAWGDHPVVDSREYHRRVPKDPAQRQIVPVGPRPFPKDFVDPQAPREPPLRSDYALAGYGLLLLLIVALALRALL
;
A
#
# COMPACT_ATOMS: atom_id res chain seq x y z
N MET A 1 -22.90 47.94 16.38
CA MET A 1 -21.65 47.17 16.38
C MET A 1 -21.88 45.91 15.57
N THR A 2 -21.54 45.94 14.28
CA THR A 2 -21.50 44.75 13.41
C THR A 2 -20.31 43.91 13.85
N THR A 3 -20.57 42.80 14.56
CA THR A 3 -19.57 41.76 14.82
C THR A 3 -19.09 41.24 13.47
N ALA A 4 -17.88 41.62 13.09
CA ALA A 4 -17.19 41.02 11.96
C ALA A 4 -17.08 39.51 12.21
N VAL A 5 -17.65 38.72 11.30
CA VAL A 5 -17.42 37.27 11.27
C VAL A 5 -15.92 37.08 11.10
N PRO A 6 -15.23 36.34 11.99
CA PRO A 6 -13.81 36.08 11.80
C PRO A 6 -13.60 35.41 10.44
N PRO A 7 -12.52 35.74 9.71
CA PRO A 7 -12.25 35.12 8.42
C PRO A 7 -12.27 33.59 8.58
N ALA A 8 -12.94 32.91 7.66
CA ALA A 8 -12.87 31.45 7.61
C ALA A 8 -11.40 31.05 7.52
N PRO A 9 -10.92 30.07 8.31
CA PRO A 9 -9.53 29.65 8.27
C PRO A 9 -9.17 29.14 6.89
N SER A 10 -7.85 29.07 6.63
CA SER A 10 -7.29 28.70 5.32
C SER A 10 -7.54 27.22 5.00
N VAL A 11 -8.79 26.86 4.69
CA VAL A 11 -9.12 25.58 4.10
C VAL A 11 -8.70 25.63 2.65
N ILE A 12 -7.64 24.89 2.34
CA ILE A 12 -7.11 24.77 0.99
C ILE A 12 -7.67 23.51 0.35
N ALA A 13 -7.81 23.52 -0.97
CA ALA A 13 -8.16 22.31 -1.67
C ALA A 13 -6.92 21.40 -1.76
N PRO A 14 -7.03 20.07 -1.60
CA PRO A 14 -5.92 19.15 -1.82
C PRO A 14 -5.22 19.33 -3.18
N ALA A 15 -5.93 19.82 -4.20
CA ALA A 15 -5.42 20.06 -5.56
C ALA A 15 -5.01 21.53 -5.82
N THR A 16 -4.81 22.36 -4.79
CA THR A 16 -4.35 23.76 -4.98
C THR A 16 -2.90 23.99 -4.58
N THR A 17 -2.39 23.29 -3.56
CA THR A 17 -1.02 23.47 -3.05
C THR A 17 -0.46 22.15 -2.56
N GLY A 18 0.84 21.92 -2.73
CA GLY A 18 1.51 20.68 -2.36
C GLY A 18 1.70 19.73 -3.55
N ALA A 19 1.77 18.42 -3.28
CA ALA A 19 2.03 17.40 -4.29
C ALA A 19 1.21 16.12 -4.07
N PHE A 20 1.04 15.36 -5.14
CA PHE A 20 0.66 13.96 -5.09
C PHE A 20 1.87 13.12 -5.52
N GLY A 21 2.68 12.75 -4.52
CA GLY A 21 3.96 12.11 -4.76
C GLY A 21 4.93 13.07 -5.44
N LEU A 22 5.38 12.74 -6.64
CA LEU A 22 6.26 13.61 -7.43
C LEU A 22 5.52 14.63 -8.30
N LEU A 23 4.19 14.58 -8.35
CA LEU A 23 3.37 15.41 -9.23
C LEU A 23 2.84 16.63 -8.47
N PRO A 24 2.93 17.86 -9.02
CA PRO A 24 2.32 19.03 -8.43
C PRO A 24 0.80 18.85 -8.26
N ALA A 25 0.27 19.17 -7.08
CA ALA A 25 -1.16 19.03 -6.82
C ALA A 25 -2.02 19.94 -7.73
N ALA A 26 -1.47 21.10 -8.11
CA ALA A 26 -2.07 22.08 -9.02
C ALA A 26 -2.27 21.55 -10.46
N ASP A 27 -1.69 20.41 -10.82
CA ASP A 27 -1.90 19.77 -12.12
C ASP A 27 -3.13 18.85 -12.12
N PHE A 28 -3.86 18.78 -11.01
CA PHE A 28 -5.06 18.00 -10.85
C PHE A 28 -6.28 18.90 -10.65
N ARG A 29 -7.46 18.31 -10.85
CA ARG A 29 -8.76 18.89 -10.52
C ARG A 29 -9.48 17.94 -9.58
N LEU A 30 -10.08 18.47 -8.52
CA LEU A 30 -10.95 17.68 -7.65
C LEU A 30 -12.27 17.36 -8.36
N ALA A 31 -12.73 16.13 -8.19
CA ALA A 31 -13.93 15.61 -8.79
C ALA A 31 -14.50 14.46 -7.94
N THR A 32 -15.58 13.87 -8.43
CA THR A 32 -16.05 12.53 -8.04
C THR A 32 -16.02 11.62 -9.27
N GLY A 33 -16.25 10.33 -9.07
CA GLY A 33 -16.44 9.39 -10.17
C GLY A 33 -17.68 9.68 -11.05
N GLU A 34 -18.53 10.65 -10.71
CA GLU A 34 -19.65 11.08 -11.57
C GLU A 34 -19.24 12.09 -12.65
N CYS A 35 -17.95 12.45 -12.69
CA CYS A 35 -17.37 13.36 -13.65
C CYS A 35 -17.45 12.83 -15.10
N ARG A 36 -18.05 13.62 -16.00
CA ARG A 36 -18.28 13.23 -17.41
C ARG A 36 -17.16 13.67 -18.36
N ASP A 37 -16.36 14.66 -17.96
CA ASP A 37 -15.29 15.28 -18.74
C ASP A 37 -13.90 14.94 -18.19
N CYS A 38 -13.81 14.04 -17.21
CA CYS A 38 -12.54 13.64 -16.61
C CYS A 38 -11.73 12.78 -17.58
N THR A 39 -10.47 13.17 -17.79
CA THR A 39 -9.50 12.44 -18.60
C THR A 39 -9.01 11.18 -17.87
N THR A 40 -9.87 10.17 -17.75
CA THR A 40 -9.56 8.88 -17.12
C THR A 40 -10.47 7.79 -17.65
N ILE A 41 -10.20 6.53 -17.31
CA ILE A 41 -11.00 5.39 -17.78
C ILE A 41 -12.35 5.30 -17.02
N PRO A 42 -13.47 4.95 -17.69
CA PRO A 42 -14.78 4.82 -17.05
C PRO A 42 -14.82 3.85 -15.87
N GLN A 43 -14.02 2.79 -15.94
CA GLN A 43 -13.90 1.79 -14.89
C GLN A 43 -13.42 2.40 -13.57
N ALA A 44 -12.42 3.28 -13.63
CA ALA A 44 -11.90 3.96 -12.44
C ALA A 44 -12.98 4.86 -11.84
N LEU A 45 -13.65 5.66 -12.67
CA LEU A 45 -14.76 6.53 -12.24
C LEU A 45 -15.89 5.74 -11.55
N TRP A 46 -16.22 4.55 -12.02
CA TRP A 46 -17.24 3.71 -11.40
C TRP A 46 -16.93 3.29 -9.96
N PHE A 47 -15.68 2.89 -9.69
CA PHE A 47 -15.25 2.54 -8.34
C PHE A 47 -15.32 3.73 -7.38
N PHE A 48 -15.07 4.95 -7.88
CA PHE A 48 -15.00 6.18 -7.10
C PHE A 48 -16.22 7.09 -7.28
N ARG A 49 -17.36 6.56 -7.74
CA ARG A 49 -18.58 7.34 -8.05
C ARG A 49 -19.05 8.26 -6.92
N HIS A 50 -18.86 7.84 -5.67
CA HIS A 50 -19.26 8.60 -4.47
C HIS A 50 -18.06 9.05 -3.63
N GLU A 51 -16.86 8.96 -4.19
CA GLU A 51 -15.61 9.30 -3.50
C GLU A 51 -15.01 10.57 -4.07
N ARG A 52 -14.35 11.35 -3.20
CA ARG A 52 -13.57 12.51 -3.62
C ARG A 52 -12.24 12.06 -4.19
N ILE A 53 -11.99 12.44 -5.43
CA ILE A 53 -10.79 12.08 -6.19
C ILE A 53 -10.16 13.33 -6.80
N ALA A 54 -8.85 13.28 -7.04
CA ALA A 54 -8.15 14.22 -7.89
C ALA A 54 -7.84 13.53 -9.23
N VAL A 55 -8.30 14.12 -10.33
CA VAL A 55 -7.99 13.67 -11.70
C VAL A 55 -6.99 14.61 -12.35
N PRO A 56 -6.09 14.11 -13.21
CA PRO A 56 -5.18 15.00 -13.95
C PRO A 56 -5.96 15.98 -14.83
N GLN A 57 -5.51 17.23 -14.88
CA GLN A 57 -6.11 18.25 -15.75
C GLN A 57 -5.95 17.87 -17.24
N PRO A 58 -6.81 18.39 -18.13
CA PRO A 58 -6.67 18.20 -19.56
C PRO A 58 -5.26 18.57 -20.07
N GLY A 59 -4.71 17.76 -20.97
CA GLY A 59 -3.38 17.97 -21.55
C GLY A 59 -2.22 17.38 -20.74
N ARG A 60 -2.46 16.86 -19.53
CA ARG A 60 -1.43 16.11 -18.77
C ARG A 60 -1.23 14.70 -19.35
N PRO A 61 0.01 14.20 -19.45
CA PRO A 61 0.29 12.87 -19.97
C PRO A 61 -0.21 11.81 -18.98
N LEU A 62 -1.25 11.08 -19.35
CA LEU A 62 -1.78 10.00 -18.52
C LEU A 62 -0.96 8.72 -18.73
N ALA A 63 -0.76 7.95 -17.66
CA ALA A 63 -0.12 6.65 -17.75
C ALA A 63 -0.91 5.72 -18.69
N GLY A 64 -0.32 5.38 -19.83
CA GLY A 64 -0.94 4.46 -20.80
C GLY A 64 -0.98 3.02 -20.31
N PHE A 65 -1.48 2.11 -21.16
CA PHE A 65 -1.41 0.66 -20.95
C PHE A 65 -1.71 -0.07 -22.26
N ALA A 66 -1.15 -1.26 -22.46
CA ALA A 66 -1.54 -2.15 -23.55
C ALA A 66 -2.81 -2.93 -23.19
N ARG A 67 -3.86 -2.78 -24.03
CA ARG A 67 -5.16 -3.44 -23.81
C ARG A 67 -5.12 -4.96 -23.92
N THR A 68 -4.20 -5.47 -24.73
CA THR A 68 -4.11 -6.89 -25.13
C THR A 68 -2.97 -7.65 -24.47
N GLN A 69 -2.12 -6.97 -23.68
CA GLN A 69 -0.97 -7.61 -23.05
C GLN A 69 -1.21 -7.82 -21.56
N PRO A 70 -0.74 -8.94 -20.98
CA PRO A 70 -0.69 -9.12 -19.53
C PRO A 70 0.20 -8.06 -18.88
N LEU A 71 -0.09 -7.72 -17.61
CA LEU A 71 0.60 -6.67 -16.85
C LEU A 71 2.13 -6.70 -16.98
N ALA A 72 2.75 -7.85 -16.73
CA ALA A 72 4.20 -7.97 -16.75
C ALA A 72 4.81 -7.71 -18.14
N ALA A 73 4.12 -8.14 -19.20
CA ALA A 73 4.57 -7.91 -20.58
C ALA A 73 4.43 -6.44 -20.98
N ASP A 74 3.29 -5.81 -20.63
CA ASP A 74 3.09 -4.38 -20.85
C ASP A 74 4.16 -3.53 -20.16
N LEU A 75 4.42 -3.80 -18.88
CA LEU A 75 5.42 -3.05 -18.12
C LEU A 75 6.84 -3.24 -18.68
N ALA A 76 7.21 -4.48 -19.05
CA ALA A 76 8.52 -4.75 -19.64
C ALA A 76 8.68 -4.05 -21.00
N ALA A 77 7.66 -4.10 -21.86
CA ALA A 77 7.67 -3.44 -23.17
C ALA A 77 7.73 -1.90 -23.02
N TRP A 78 6.93 -1.34 -22.10
CA TRP A 78 6.96 0.09 -21.80
C TRP A 78 8.30 0.53 -21.22
N HIS A 79 8.88 -0.24 -20.29
CA HIS A 79 10.19 0.06 -19.70
C HIS A 79 11.31 0.03 -20.75
N ALA A 80 11.28 -0.94 -21.68
CA ALA A 80 12.24 -1.00 -22.78
C ALA A 80 12.13 0.20 -23.74
N ALA A 81 10.92 0.73 -23.94
CA ALA A 81 10.67 1.87 -24.83
C ALA A 81 10.82 3.25 -24.14
N THR A 82 10.84 3.30 -22.81
CA THR A 82 10.79 4.54 -22.03
C THR A 82 12.06 4.67 -21.18
N PRO A 83 13.03 5.51 -21.58
CA PRO A 83 14.24 5.73 -20.81
C PRO A 83 13.97 6.27 -19.40
N LEU A 84 14.82 5.90 -18.43
CA LEU A 84 14.78 6.48 -17.09
C LEU A 84 15.03 8.00 -17.15
N GLY A 85 14.23 8.76 -16.40
CA GLY A 85 14.26 10.24 -16.47
C GLY A 85 13.39 10.84 -17.57
N SER A 86 12.62 10.03 -18.31
CA SER A 86 11.52 10.53 -19.15
C SER A 86 10.49 11.31 -18.33
N ALA A 87 9.67 12.11 -19.01
CA ALA A 87 8.58 12.84 -18.37
C ALA A 87 7.65 11.90 -17.57
N LEU A 88 7.19 12.38 -16.42
CA LEU A 88 6.34 11.61 -15.52
C LEU A 88 4.92 11.51 -16.09
N ASP A 89 4.38 10.30 -16.09
CA ASP A 89 2.99 10.05 -16.45
C ASP A 89 2.11 10.14 -15.19
N TYR A 90 0.92 10.71 -15.35
CA TYR A 90 -0.03 10.88 -14.28
C TYR A 90 -0.86 9.61 -14.07
N PRO A 91 -1.19 9.24 -12.82
CA PRO A 91 -2.10 8.13 -12.57
C PRO A 91 -3.51 8.44 -13.07
N PRO A 92 -4.37 7.43 -13.28
CA PRO A 92 -5.76 7.66 -13.69
C PRO A 92 -6.55 8.55 -12.74
N LEU A 93 -6.25 8.47 -11.44
CA LEU A 93 -6.78 9.31 -10.38
C LEU A 93 -5.92 9.17 -9.12
N VAL A 94 -6.12 10.08 -8.16
CA VAL A 94 -5.65 9.98 -6.77
C VAL A 94 -6.87 10.04 -5.85
N TRP A 95 -6.96 9.13 -4.87
CA TRP A 95 -8.04 9.15 -3.89
C TRP A 95 -7.72 10.12 -2.74
N THR A 96 -8.38 11.28 -2.74
CA THR A 96 -8.15 12.35 -1.75
C THR A 96 -9.07 12.25 -0.54
N ALA A 97 -10.19 11.53 -0.67
CA ALA A 97 -11.22 11.28 0.35
C ALA A 97 -11.95 12.52 0.91
N ALA A 98 -11.48 13.74 0.64
CA ALA A 98 -12.11 15.00 1.02
C ALA A 98 -11.79 16.13 0.01
N ASP A 99 -12.55 17.23 0.08
CA ASP A 99 -12.37 18.44 -0.73
C ASP A 99 -11.47 19.48 -0.08
N GLY A 100 -11.30 19.43 1.25
CA GLY A 100 -10.57 20.43 2.02
C GLY A 100 -9.44 19.85 2.85
N VAL A 101 -8.40 20.68 3.07
CA VAL A 101 -7.31 20.43 4.02
C VAL A 101 -7.13 21.67 4.88
N ILE A 102 -7.03 21.45 6.19
CA ILE A 102 -6.49 22.40 7.15
C ILE A 102 -5.01 22.02 7.35
N PRO A 103 -4.06 22.81 6.85
CA PRO A 103 -2.64 22.42 6.84
C PRO A 103 -2.06 22.21 8.22
N GLU A 104 -2.44 23.08 9.16
CA GLU A 104 -2.03 23.04 10.56
C GLU A 104 -3.18 23.50 11.45
N CYS A 105 -3.43 22.73 12.50
CA CYS A 105 -4.40 23.05 13.55
C CYS A 105 -4.06 22.26 14.82
N ARG A 106 -4.80 22.52 15.90
CA ARG A 106 -4.77 21.72 17.13
C ARG A 106 -6.19 21.37 17.56
N LEU A 107 -6.37 20.19 18.15
CA LEU A 107 -7.62 19.90 18.86
C LEU A 107 -7.70 20.75 20.12
N THR A 108 -8.89 21.28 20.40
CA THR A 108 -9.20 21.87 21.70
C THR A 108 -9.21 20.79 22.79
N ALA A 109 -9.08 21.21 24.06
CA ALA A 109 -8.98 20.29 25.19
C ALA A 109 -10.21 19.36 25.35
N ASP A 110 -11.39 19.79 24.87
CA ASP A 110 -12.62 19.00 24.86
C ASP A 110 -12.74 18.05 23.63
N GLY A 111 -11.81 18.13 22.68
CA GLY A 111 -11.82 17.37 21.44
C GLY A 111 -12.98 17.69 20.49
N GLN A 112 -13.74 18.76 20.75
CA GLN A 112 -14.93 19.12 19.97
C GLN A 112 -14.65 20.16 18.89
N ARG A 113 -13.47 20.78 18.90
CA ARG A 113 -13.12 21.87 17.98
C ARG A 113 -11.68 21.75 17.50
N LEU A 114 -11.41 22.37 16.35
CA LEU A 114 -10.07 22.58 15.80
C LEU A 114 -9.71 24.06 15.94
N ALA A 115 -8.63 24.37 16.63
CA ALA A 115 -8.03 25.69 16.66
C ALA A 115 -7.07 25.84 15.46
N ALA A 116 -7.40 26.72 14.51
CA ALA A 116 -6.62 27.00 13.31
C ALA A 116 -6.68 28.50 12.98
N ASP A 117 -5.55 29.12 12.61
CA ASP A 117 -5.45 30.55 12.28
C ASP A 117 -6.08 31.50 13.32
N GLY A 118 -6.02 31.12 14.61
CA GLY A 118 -6.63 31.89 15.71
C GLY A 118 -8.15 31.77 15.82
N VAL A 119 -8.79 30.85 15.09
CA VAL A 119 -10.23 30.59 15.11
C VAL A 119 -10.51 29.15 15.53
N ASP A 120 -11.54 28.96 16.37
CA ASP A 120 -12.00 27.64 16.79
C ASP A 120 -13.16 27.13 15.93
N LEU A 121 -12.93 26.07 15.17
CA LEU A 121 -13.88 25.44 14.28
C LEU A 121 -14.58 24.26 14.96
N PRO A 122 -15.92 24.19 14.95
CA PRO A 122 -16.62 22.97 15.39
C PRO A 122 -16.18 21.76 14.57
N LEU A 123 -15.74 20.70 15.24
CA LEU A 123 -15.29 19.46 14.62
C LEU A 123 -16.41 18.42 14.62
N ALA A 124 -16.53 17.68 13.53
CA ALA A 124 -17.22 16.40 13.47
C ALA A 124 -16.31 15.38 12.79
N LEU A 125 -16.60 14.09 12.95
CA LEU A 125 -15.91 13.03 12.19
C LEU A 125 -16.81 12.58 11.05
N ALA A 126 -16.20 12.18 9.93
CA ALA A 126 -16.90 11.49 8.86
C ALA A 126 -17.69 10.29 9.41
N PRO A 127 -18.83 9.92 8.83
CA PRO A 127 -19.61 8.79 9.33
C PRO A 127 -18.78 7.50 9.43
N ARG A 128 -18.96 6.77 10.53
CA ARG A 128 -18.34 5.46 10.72
C ARG A 128 -18.88 4.48 9.69
N HIS A 129 -17.98 3.83 8.97
CA HIS A 129 -18.35 2.72 8.10
C HIS A 129 -18.97 1.59 8.95
N PRO A 130 -20.11 1.00 8.56
CA PRO A 130 -20.84 0.06 9.42
C PRO A 130 -20.02 -1.16 9.89
N LEU A 131 -19.08 -1.61 9.06
CA LEU A 131 -18.21 -2.75 9.36
C LEU A 131 -16.89 -2.35 10.03
N ASN A 132 -16.60 -1.05 10.16
CA ASN A 132 -15.32 -0.62 10.67
C ASN A 132 -15.23 -0.83 12.18
N ARG A 133 -14.32 -1.71 12.61
CA ARG A 133 -14.02 -2.01 14.03
C ARG A 133 -12.96 -1.08 14.64
N SER A 134 -12.23 -0.34 13.81
CA SER A 134 -11.23 0.66 14.21
C SER A 134 -11.85 2.05 14.23
N TRP A 135 -12.36 2.45 15.40
CA TRP A 135 -12.96 3.76 15.54
C TRP A 135 -12.25 4.59 16.60
N LEU A 136 -12.22 5.89 16.35
CA LEU A 136 -11.66 6.85 17.28
C LEU A 136 -12.46 6.84 18.59
N ASP A 137 -11.73 6.91 19.70
CA ASP A 137 -12.29 6.98 21.05
C ASP A 137 -11.56 8.06 21.89
N ALA A 138 -11.81 8.08 23.19
CA ALA A 138 -11.19 9.04 24.10
C ALA A 138 -9.64 8.97 24.10
N SER A 139 -9.07 7.77 23.90
CA SER A 139 -7.61 7.60 23.83
C SER A 139 -7.03 8.18 22.54
N SER A 140 -7.77 8.06 21.42
CA SER A 140 -7.42 8.71 20.15
C SER A 140 -7.37 10.22 20.31
N MET A 141 -8.41 10.80 20.92
CA MET A 141 -8.50 12.25 21.13
C MET A 141 -7.38 12.76 22.05
N ALA A 142 -7.11 12.04 23.15
CA ALA A 142 -6.02 12.39 24.07
C ALA A 142 -4.64 12.35 23.38
N PHE A 143 -4.42 11.37 22.48
CA PHE A 143 -3.17 11.26 21.72
C PHE A 143 -3.00 12.41 20.72
N LEU A 144 -4.06 12.75 20.00
CA LEU A 144 -4.06 13.80 18.97
C LEU A 144 -3.99 15.21 19.57
N ALA A 145 -4.65 15.45 20.72
CA ALA A 145 -4.69 16.77 21.37
C ALA A 145 -3.32 17.27 21.85
N GLN A 146 -2.34 16.37 22.01
CA GLN A 146 -0.98 16.71 22.41
C GLN A 146 -0.12 17.25 21.26
N ARG A 147 -0.66 17.31 20.03
CA ARG A 147 0.14 17.46 18.81
C ARG A 147 -0.47 18.46 17.83
N PRO A 148 0.35 19.12 16.99
CA PRO A 148 -0.14 19.81 15.81
C PRO A 148 -0.65 18.78 14.79
N LEU A 149 -1.74 19.10 14.11
CA LEU A 149 -2.43 18.20 13.19
C LEU A 149 -2.59 18.85 11.81
N ARG A 150 -2.48 18.03 10.78
CA ARG A 150 -3.05 18.28 9.45
C ARG A 150 -4.36 17.50 9.34
N VAL A 151 -5.43 18.16 8.89
CA VAL A 151 -6.75 17.55 8.86
C VAL A 151 -7.34 17.66 7.46
N ARG A 152 -7.79 16.54 6.89
CA ARG A 152 -8.58 16.52 5.65
C ARG A 152 -10.05 16.39 6.01
N GLY A 153 -10.93 17.10 5.30
CA GLY A 153 -12.36 17.07 5.58
C GLY A 153 -13.14 18.10 4.79
N ASP A 154 -14.44 18.18 5.07
CA ASP A 154 -15.38 19.04 4.35
C ASP A 154 -16.23 19.87 5.33
N TRP A 155 -16.64 21.06 4.90
CA TRP A 155 -17.60 21.87 5.65
C TRP A 155 -19.02 21.34 5.43
N GLN A 156 -19.68 20.92 6.51
CA GLN A 156 -21.07 20.45 6.48
C GLN A 156 -21.82 20.93 7.73
N GLY A 157 -22.97 21.59 7.53
CA GLY A 157 -23.85 21.99 8.65
C GLY A 157 -23.15 22.88 9.71
N GLY A 158 -22.23 23.76 9.29
CA GLY A 158 -21.48 24.64 10.20
C GLY A 158 -20.37 23.95 11.00
N ARG A 159 -20.02 22.69 10.67
CA ARG A 159 -18.91 21.94 11.27
C ARG A 159 -17.93 21.51 10.19
N PHE A 160 -16.66 21.38 10.56
CA PHE A 160 -15.66 20.74 9.72
C PHE A 160 -15.72 19.23 9.99
N VAL A 161 -16.16 18.45 9.01
CA VAL A 161 -16.28 16.99 9.07
C VAL A 161 -14.94 16.39 8.66
N ALA A 162 -14.12 16.05 9.64
CA ALA A 162 -12.81 15.46 9.44
C ALA A 162 -12.90 14.02 8.93
N ARG A 163 -12.18 13.77 7.84
CA ARG A 163 -11.96 12.45 7.25
C ARG A 163 -10.58 11.88 7.60
N THR A 164 -9.58 12.74 7.77
CA THR A 164 -8.20 12.35 8.10
C THR A 164 -7.67 13.24 9.22
N LEU A 165 -6.97 12.65 10.20
CA LEU A 165 -6.34 13.37 11.32
C LEU A 165 -4.86 12.97 11.44
N TRP A 166 -3.96 13.75 10.84
CA TRP A 166 -2.54 13.40 10.72
C TRP A 166 -1.65 14.20 11.68
N PRO A 167 -0.85 13.55 12.55
CA PRO A 167 0.14 14.24 13.39
C PRO A 167 1.27 14.85 12.55
N LEU A 168 1.45 16.17 12.64
CA LEU A 168 2.50 16.89 11.88
C LEU A 168 3.92 16.63 12.42
N ASP A 169 4.05 16.12 13.64
CA ASP A 169 5.32 15.70 14.22
C ASP A 169 5.85 14.38 13.65
N PHE A 170 5.06 13.68 12.83
CA PHE A 170 5.51 12.50 12.08
C PHE A 170 6.26 12.94 10.82
N ARG A 171 7.51 13.37 11.01
CA ARG A 171 8.39 13.96 9.99
C ARG A 171 9.82 13.43 10.10
N LEU A 172 10.57 13.49 9.02
CA LEU A 172 11.99 13.12 9.00
C LEU A 172 12.79 14.19 9.74
N PRO A 173 13.56 13.86 10.79
CA PRO A 173 14.47 14.83 11.40
C PRO A 173 15.66 15.07 10.46
N ASN A 174 16.26 16.27 10.51
CA ASN A 174 17.44 16.60 9.69
C ASN A 174 18.65 15.68 9.99
N ALA A 175 18.77 15.19 11.23
CA ALA A 175 19.86 14.30 11.65
C ALA A 175 19.31 13.10 12.44
N PRO A 176 18.77 12.07 11.78
CA PRO A 176 18.32 10.87 12.48
C PRO A 176 19.52 10.08 13.03
N PRO A 177 19.37 9.40 14.19
CA PRO A 177 20.43 8.57 14.75
C PRO A 177 20.89 7.49 13.76
N ALA A 178 22.20 7.39 13.57
CA ALA A 178 22.81 6.35 12.73
C ALA A 178 22.73 4.99 13.42
N ARG A 179 22.07 4.03 12.77
CA ARG A 179 21.97 2.64 13.22
C ARG A 179 22.13 1.70 12.02
N PRO A 180 23.36 1.57 11.51
CA PRO A 180 23.64 0.78 10.32
C PRO A 180 23.20 -0.67 10.48
N LEU A 181 22.92 -1.30 9.35
CA LEU A 181 22.40 -2.65 9.28
C LEU A 181 23.17 -3.44 8.22
N ALA A 182 23.40 -4.73 8.49
CA ALA A 182 23.92 -5.63 7.46
C ALA A 182 22.95 -5.72 6.29
N ALA A 183 23.47 -5.87 5.07
CA ALA A 183 22.68 -5.99 3.84
C ALA A 183 22.09 -7.42 3.68
N ASP A 184 21.40 -7.87 4.74
CA ASP A 184 20.81 -9.19 4.90
C ASP A 184 19.33 -9.06 5.31
N PRO A 185 18.40 -9.71 4.62
CA PRO A 185 16.97 -9.70 4.97
C PRO A 185 16.69 -10.10 6.43
N GLN A 186 17.47 -11.02 7.00
CA GLN A 186 17.28 -11.44 8.40
C GLN A 186 17.67 -10.34 9.40
N ALA A 187 18.68 -9.52 9.07
CA ALA A 187 19.04 -8.37 9.89
C ALA A 187 17.90 -7.35 9.93
N LEU A 188 17.25 -7.08 8.80
CA LEU A 188 16.09 -6.18 8.77
C LEU A 188 14.94 -6.76 9.57
N ARG A 189 14.63 -8.05 9.41
CA ARG A 189 13.63 -8.74 10.24
C ARG A 189 13.91 -8.58 11.73
N ALA A 190 15.15 -8.84 12.15
CA ALA A 190 15.55 -8.71 13.54
C ALA A 190 15.32 -7.29 14.05
N ARG A 191 15.74 -6.27 13.28
CA ARG A 191 15.53 -4.86 13.62
C ARG A 191 14.05 -4.51 13.81
N LEU A 192 13.17 -4.98 12.92
CA LEU A 192 11.71 -4.73 13.04
C LEU A 192 11.11 -5.41 14.29
N ARG A 193 11.67 -6.55 14.70
CA ARG A 193 11.22 -7.36 15.84
C ARG A 193 11.90 -7.01 17.16
N GLU A 194 12.85 -6.07 17.18
CA GLU A 194 13.43 -5.51 18.42
C GLU A 194 12.36 -4.81 19.27
N GLN A 195 11.34 -4.23 18.62
CA GLN A 195 10.24 -3.57 19.29
C GLN A 195 9.15 -4.58 19.67
N ALA A 196 8.72 -4.54 20.93
CA ALA A 196 7.55 -5.29 21.36
C ALA A 196 6.34 -4.97 20.49
N GLN A 197 5.58 -5.99 20.09
CA GLN A 197 4.40 -5.84 19.24
C GLN A 197 4.68 -5.07 17.93
N GLY A 198 5.86 -5.25 17.34
CA GLY A 198 6.27 -4.51 16.14
C GLY A 198 6.33 -2.99 16.34
N GLY A 199 6.35 -2.51 17.58
CA GLY A 199 6.37 -1.08 17.91
C GLY A 199 5.00 -0.41 17.91
N ALA A 200 3.91 -1.17 18.03
CA ALA A 200 2.53 -0.65 18.11
C ALA A 200 2.38 0.49 19.11
N ARG A 201 3.05 0.38 20.27
CA ARG A 201 2.99 1.37 21.37
C ARG A 201 4.28 2.19 21.54
N SER A 202 5.27 1.99 20.66
CA SER A 202 6.52 2.74 20.69
C SER A 202 6.29 4.16 20.15
N PRO A 203 7.14 5.15 20.44
CA PRO A 203 7.04 6.45 19.75
C PRO A 203 7.41 6.32 18.27
N PHE A 204 6.94 7.29 17.47
CA PHE A 204 7.47 7.56 16.14
C PHE A 204 8.99 7.73 16.21
N ALA A 205 9.72 7.12 15.28
CA ALA A 205 11.18 7.20 15.25
C ALA A 205 11.70 7.10 13.83
N VAL A 206 12.85 7.72 13.58
CA VAL A 206 13.59 7.62 12.32
C VAL A 206 15.02 7.22 12.63
N GLU A 207 15.52 6.22 11.92
CA GLU A 207 16.90 5.74 12.02
C GLU A 207 17.57 5.86 10.65
N GLN A 208 18.83 6.27 10.61
CA GLN A 208 19.64 6.25 9.40
C GLN A 208 20.35 4.89 9.29
N LEU A 209 19.98 4.08 8.30
CA LEU A 209 20.63 2.80 8.02
C LEU A 209 21.91 2.99 7.21
N TRP A 210 21.91 3.97 6.30
CA TRP A 210 23.05 4.30 5.45
C TRP A 210 22.92 5.73 4.93
N ARG A 211 24.05 6.40 4.69
CA ARG A 211 24.14 7.66 3.96
C ARG A 211 25.42 7.67 3.14
N ARG A 212 25.37 8.24 1.94
CA ARG A 212 26.52 8.43 1.07
C ARG A 212 27.50 9.42 1.72
N PRO A 213 28.80 9.13 1.75
CA PRO A 213 29.79 10.07 2.25
C PRO A 213 29.74 11.41 1.48
N GLY A 214 29.74 12.53 2.21
CA GLY A 214 29.80 13.87 1.64
C GLY A 214 28.46 14.45 1.16
N THR A 215 27.33 13.75 1.34
CA THR A 215 26.00 14.31 1.03
C THR A 215 25.44 15.11 2.20
N ASP A 216 24.75 16.20 1.89
CA ASP A 216 24.04 17.04 2.86
C ASP A 216 23.03 16.19 3.67
N PRO A 217 22.96 16.36 5.02
CA PRO A 217 21.90 15.77 5.83
C PRO A 217 20.53 16.42 5.61
N ASP A 218 20.44 17.64 5.09
CA ASP A 218 19.15 18.26 4.74
C ASP A 218 18.56 17.59 3.51
N ASP A 219 17.48 16.84 3.74
CA ASP A 219 16.80 16.10 2.70
C ASP A 219 15.58 16.86 2.13
N ALA A 220 15.30 18.10 2.55
CA ALA A 220 14.15 18.86 2.06
C ALA A 220 14.14 19.00 0.51
N GLY A 221 12.96 18.81 -0.09
CA GLY A 221 12.76 18.83 -1.55
C GLY A 221 13.27 17.59 -2.29
N ARG A 222 14.05 16.72 -1.63
CA ARG A 222 14.66 15.56 -2.28
C ARG A 222 13.63 14.50 -2.66
N PRO A 223 13.74 13.91 -3.86
CA PRO A 223 12.87 12.83 -4.28
C PRO A 223 13.09 11.57 -3.42
N VAL A 224 12.01 10.84 -3.16
CA VAL A 224 12.04 9.59 -2.43
C VAL A 224 11.37 8.46 -3.20
N LEU A 225 11.94 7.26 -3.05
CA LEU A 225 11.28 6.00 -3.30
C LEU A 225 11.20 5.27 -1.96
N ALA A 226 10.00 4.96 -1.49
CA ALA A 226 9.81 4.33 -0.20
C ALA A 226 8.92 3.09 -0.28
N PHE A 227 9.02 2.25 0.74
CA PHE A 227 8.28 1.01 0.87
C PHE A 227 7.71 0.98 2.27
N ILE A 228 6.41 0.73 2.42
CA ILE A 228 5.77 0.62 3.73
C ILE A 228 5.35 -0.81 4.01
N LEU A 229 5.69 -1.27 5.21
CA LEU A 229 5.20 -2.51 5.80
C LEU A 229 4.31 -2.16 6.98
N ASN A 230 3.02 -2.45 6.84
CA ASN A 230 2.05 -2.33 7.92
C ASN A 230 1.93 -3.69 8.60
N GLY A 231 1.91 -3.69 9.92
CA GLY A 231 1.94 -4.88 10.75
C GLY A 231 0.69 -5.74 10.69
N ALA A 232 0.71 -6.81 11.47
CA ALA A 232 -0.46 -7.60 11.78
C ALA A 232 -1.48 -6.77 12.57
N GLN A 233 -2.76 -7.01 12.33
CA GLN A 233 -3.84 -6.46 13.15
C GLN A 233 -3.97 -7.27 14.44
N GLY A 234 -4.35 -6.61 15.55
CA GLY A 234 -4.47 -7.27 16.85
C GLY A 234 -5.73 -8.14 17.02
N ASP A 235 -6.74 -7.93 16.19
CA ASP A 235 -8.10 -8.45 16.34
C ASP A 235 -8.78 -8.81 15.00
N ASP A 236 -7.96 -9.15 14.01
CA ASP A 236 -8.38 -9.63 12.69
C ASP A 236 -7.41 -10.72 12.20
N ASP A 237 -7.89 -11.96 12.22
CA ASP A 237 -7.08 -13.15 11.93
C ASP A 237 -6.76 -13.33 10.45
N GLU A 238 -7.45 -12.63 9.54
CA GLU A 238 -7.10 -12.60 8.12
C GLU A 238 -5.92 -11.66 7.84
N ALA A 239 -5.64 -10.73 8.75
CA ALA A 239 -4.66 -9.67 8.54
C ALA A 239 -3.32 -9.85 9.26
N HIS A 240 -3.00 -11.05 9.73
CA HIS A 240 -1.68 -11.36 10.33
C HIS A 240 -0.51 -11.22 9.35
N GLY A 241 -0.77 -11.33 8.04
CA GLY A 241 0.22 -11.12 6.98
C GLY A 241 0.70 -9.67 6.83
N GLY A 242 -0.02 -8.72 7.41
CA GLY A 242 0.25 -7.30 7.24
C GLY A 242 -0.21 -6.75 5.89
N HIS A 243 0.32 -5.59 5.52
CA HIS A 243 0.03 -4.94 4.24
C HIS A 243 1.28 -4.24 3.70
N PHE A 244 1.40 -4.14 2.38
CA PHE A 244 2.57 -3.57 1.71
C PHE A 244 2.15 -2.52 0.68
N ALA A 245 2.91 -1.43 0.58
CA ALA A 245 2.76 -0.47 -0.52
C ALA A 245 4.11 0.15 -0.91
N VAL A 246 4.19 0.57 -2.18
CA VAL A 246 5.28 1.40 -2.69
C VAL A 246 4.84 2.86 -2.64
N LEU A 247 5.75 3.75 -2.26
CA LEU A 247 5.50 5.18 -2.15
C LEU A 247 6.52 5.97 -2.95
N THR A 248 6.07 7.09 -3.48
CA THR A 248 6.92 8.04 -4.20
C THR A 248 6.56 9.44 -3.73
N GLY A 249 7.52 10.36 -3.73
CA GLY A 249 7.30 11.69 -3.18
C GLY A 249 8.53 12.56 -3.17
N ARG A 250 8.40 13.72 -2.54
CA ARG A 250 9.53 14.53 -2.09
C ARG A 250 9.45 14.70 -0.60
N VAL A 251 10.59 14.73 0.07
CA VAL A 251 10.63 15.21 1.45
C VAL A 251 10.13 16.66 1.44
N GLY A 252 9.07 16.96 2.18
CA GLY A 252 8.54 18.30 2.29
C GLY A 252 9.37 19.17 3.23
N ASP A 253 8.94 20.42 3.38
CA ASP A 253 9.55 21.35 4.33
C ASP A 253 9.60 20.75 5.74
N ASP A 254 10.68 21.02 6.47
CA ASP A 254 10.97 20.45 7.79
C ASP A 254 10.89 18.92 7.88
N GLY A 255 11.10 18.22 6.76
CA GLY A 255 11.07 16.75 6.70
C GLY A 255 9.68 16.14 6.57
N ALA A 256 8.66 16.92 6.20
CA ALA A 256 7.29 16.42 6.09
C ALA A 256 7.14 15.27 5.07
N ILE A 257 6.26 14.31 5.37
CA ILE A 257 6.06 13.10 4.54
C ILE A 257 4.61 12.89 4.08
N HIS A 258 3.69 13.76 4.51
CA HIS A 258 2.24 13.54 4.40
C HIS A 258 1.71 13.48 2.96
N ASP A 259 2.40 14.12 2.00
CA ASP A 259 2.02 14.18 0.59
C ASP A 259 2.65 13.06 -0.27
N TRP A 260 3.42 12.14 0.34
CA TRP A 260 3.94 10.98 -0.38
C TRP A 260 2.79 10.11 -0.89
N LEU A 261 2.87 9.67 -2.14
CA LEU A 261 1.80 8.94 -2.79
C LEU A 261 2.02 7.43 -2.62
N ALA A 262 1.19 6.79 -1.81
CA ALA A 262 1.19 5.36 -1.61
C ALA A 262 0.34 4.65 -2.68
N ALA A 263 0.92 3.68 -3.37
CA ALA A 263 0.18 2.76 -4.24
C ALA A 263 -0.51 1.69 -3.39
N ASN A 264 -1.72 2.02 -2.92
CA ASN A 264 -2.52 1.16 -2.08
C ASN A 264 -3.33 0.15 -2.90
N TYR A 265 -2.98 -1.13 -2.82
CA TYR A 265 -3.68 -2.22 -3.51
C TYR A 265 -4.51 -3.07 -2.55
N TYR A 266 -5.82 -3.05 -2.75
CA TYR A 266 -6.79 -3.96 -2.14
C TYR A 266 -7.59 -4.64 -3.24
N THR A 267 -8.31 -5.71 -2.90
CA THR A 267 -9.24 -6.32 -3.86
C THR A 267 -10.29 -5.30 -4.32
N LEU A 268 -10.55 -5.29 -5.63
CA LEU A 268 -11.64 -4.52 -6.23
C LEU A 268 -12.96 -5.30 -6.24
N ASP A 269 -12.90 -6.62 -6.03
CA ASP A 269 -14.01 -7.56 -6.16
C ASP A 269 -14.84 -7.74 -4.87
N ALA A 270 -14.47 -7.05 -3.78
CA ALA A 270 -15.18 -7.09 -2.51
C ALA A 270 -15.26 -5.71 -1.85
N GLU A 271 -16.32 -5.50 -1.07
CA GLU A 271 -16.52 -4.29 -0.27
C GLU A 271 -15.64 -4.34 0.98
N SER A 272 -14.62 -3.51 1.05
CA SER A 272 -13.74 -3.45 2.23
C SER A 272 -14.53 -3.12 3.50
N GLU A 273 -14.27 -3.84 4.59
CA GLU A 273 -14.81 -3.53 5.93
C GLU A 273 -14.50 -2.11 6.41
N LYS A 274 -13.51 -1.45 5.79
CA LYS A 274 -12.99 -0.12 6.09
C LYS A 274 -13.34 0.91 5.00
N GLY A 275 -14.12 0.52 4.00
CA GLY A 275 -14.43 1.37 2.83
C GLY A 275 -13.23 1.65 1.92
N ILE A 276 -12.16 0.85 1.99
CA ILE A 276 -10.99 1.01 1.14
C ILE A 276 -11.30 0.61 -0.31
N VAL A 277 -10.94 1.49 -1.25
CA VAL A 277 -10.85 1.20 -2.68
C VAL A 277 -9.38 1.33 -3.08
N ALA A 278 -8.88 0.40 -3.90
CA ALA A 278 -7.49 0.44 -4.35
C ALA A 278 -7.23 1.70 -5.18
N ALA A 279 -6.23 2.50 -4.81
CA ALA A 279 -5.84 3.72 -5.51
C ALA A 279 -4.47 4.23 -5.06
N PRO A 280 -3.82 5.09 -5.86
CA PRO A 280 -2.83 6.02 -5.35
C PRO A 280 -3.48 6.94 -4.32
N VAL A 281 -2.88 7.05 -3.13
CA VAL A 281 -3.43 7.79 -2.00
C VAL A 281 -2.32 8.53 -1.24
N PRO A 282 -2.51 9.81 -0.85
CA PRO A 282 -1.54 10.52 -0.02
C PRO A 282 -1.29 9.81 1.32
N LEU A 283 -0.07 9.90 1.86
CA LEU A 283 0.36 9.13 3.02
C LEU A 283 -0.45 9.45 4.27
N ASP A 284 -0.82 10.71 4.48
CA ASP A 284 -1.70 11.11 5.59
C ASP A 284 -3.06 10.40 5.51
N ASN A 285 -3.67 10.35 4.34
CA ASN A 285 -4.94 9.66 4.10
C ASN A 285 -4.77 8.14 4.27
N TYR A 286 -3.71 7.58 3.68
CA TYR A 286 -3.38 6.16 3.77
C TYR A 286 -3.22 5.67 5.22
N LEU A 287 -2.58 6.46 6.09
CA LEU A 287 -2.33 6.08 7.48
C LEU A 287 -3.43 6.52 8.44
N ALA A 288 -4.07 7.67 8.22
CA ALA A 288 -4.87 8.35 9.23
C ALA A 288 -6.28 8.76 8.78
N ASP A 289 -6.79 8.25 7.66
CA ASP A 289 -8.24 8.26 7.39
C ASP A 289 -8.98 7.58 8.55
N VAL A 290 -10.04 8.21 9.08
CA VAL A 290 -10.75 7.73 10.28
C VAL A 290 -11.45 6.37 10.08
N ASN A 291 -11.68 5.96 8.83
CA ASN A 291 -12.20 4.64 8.47
C ASN A 291 -11.13 3.71 7.90
N ALA A 292 -10.36 4.20 6.95
CA ALA A 292 -9.44 3.42 6.12
C ALA A 292 -7.99 3.38 6.61
N GLY A 293 -7.61 4.33 7.48
CA GLY A 293 -6.23 4.62 7.85
C GLY A 293 -5.53 3.44 8.52
N GLN A 294 -4.43 2.96 7.94
CA GLN A 294 -3.73 1.77 8.42
C GLN A 294 -3.23 1.90 9.86
N ALA A 295 -2.86 3.12 10.28
CA ALA A 295 -2.23 3.33 11.57
C ALA A 295 -3.22 3.16 12.74
N TRP A 296 -4.54 3.18 12.52
CA TRP A 296 -5.51 3.01 13.61
C TRP A 296 -5.56 1.59 14.20
N TYR A 297 -5.06 0.60 13.47
CA TYR A 297 -5.22 -0.82 13.83
C TYR A 297 -3.94 -1.67 13.65
N ARG A 298 -2.80 -1.04 13.34
CA ARG A 298 -1.49 -1.69 13.26
C ARG A 298 -0.31 -0.71 13.25
N PRO A 299 0.87 -1.11 13.75
CA PRO A 299 2.11 -0.36 13.53
C PRO A 299 2.56 -0.41 12.08
N SER A 300 3.43 0.51 11.67
CA SER A 300 4.04 0.49 10.34
C SER A 300 5.53 0.84 10.37
N TYR A 301 6.26 0.32 9.38
CA TYR A 301 7.62 0.73 9.09
C TYR A 301 7.74 1.19 7.64
N LEU A 302 8.41 2.31 7.40
CA LEU A 302 8.82 2.72 6.07
C LEU A 302 10.32 2.52 5.91
N LEU A 303 10.71 1.92 4.80
CA LEU A 303 12.06 2.01 4.28
C LEU A 303 12.09 3.12 3.24
N VAL A 304 12.88 4.15 3.45
CA VAL A 304 12.92 5.36 2.62
C VAL A 304 14.27 5.47 1.94
N ALA A 305 14.29 5.33 0.61
CA ALA A 305 15.43 5.70 -0.21
C ALA A 305 15.31 7.17 -0.59
N VAL A 306 16.17 8.01 -0.01
CA VAL A 306 16.32 9.41 -0.39
C VAL A 306 17.26 9.46 -1.59
N LEU A 307 16.78 10.04 -2.68
CA LEU A 307 17.45 10.06 -3.97
C LEU A 307 17.99 11.46 -4.29
N ARG A 308 19.06 11.52 -5.07
CA ARG A 308 19.60 12.75 -5.65
C ARG A 308 18.71 13.27 -6.77
N GLU A 309 18.34 12.35 -7.66
CA GLU A 309 17.51 12.64 -8.83
C GLU A 309 16.22 11.82 -8.80
N ALA A 310 15.16 12.37 -9.37
CA ALA A 310 13.84 11.75 -9.34
C ALA A 310 13.68 10.59 -10.34
N ARG A 311 14.70 10.28 -11.15
CA ARG A 311 14.58 9.42 -12.35
C ARG A 311 13.93 8.07 -12.05
N VAL A 312 14.40 7.36 -11.04
CA VAL A 312 13.87 6.03 -10.68
C VAL A 312 12.50 6.14 -10.01
N ALA A 313 12.33 7.07 -9.06
CA ALA A 313 11.06 7.26 -8.37
C ALA A 313 9.94 7.69 -9.33
N ALA A 314 10.24 8.58 -10.28
CA ALA A 314 9.32 9.00 -11.35
C ALA A 314 8.96 7.81 -12.24
N HIS A 315 9.93 7.03 -12.69
CA HIS A 315 9.68 5.85 -13.52
C HIS A 315 8.78 4.82 -12.81
N VAL A 316 9.03 4.59 -11.52
CA VAL A 316 8.17 3.73 -10.69
C VAL A 316 6.76 4.30 -10.56
N GLN A 317 6.61 5.60 -10.31
CA GLN A 317 5.28 6.23 -10.19
C GLN A 317 4.49 6.14 -11.51
N SER A 318 5.11 6.40 -12.66
CA SER A 318 4.49 6.20 -13.99
C SER A 318 4.03 4.74 -14.17
N ALA A 319 4.91 3.78 -13.87
CA ALA A 319 4.61 2.36 -14.00
C ALA A 319 3.41 1.92 -13.14
N LEU A 320 3.34 2.41 -11.89
CA LEU A 320 2.22 2.12 -11.00
C LEU A 320 0.92 2.75 -11.51
N GLY A 321 0.98 3.94 -12.14
CA GLY A 321 -0.15 4.50 -12.87
C GLY A 321 -0.69 3.57 -13.97
N ARG A 322 0.21 2.92 -14.73
CA ARG A 322 -0.16 1.90 -15.72
C ARG A 322 -0.82 0.70 -15.04
N VAL A 323 -0.25 0.20 -13.94
CA VAL A 323 -0.80 -0.93 -13.18
C VAL A 323 -2.24 -0.64 -12.74
N TYR A 324 -2.52 0.56 -12.22
CA TYR A 324 -3.87 0.95 -11.82
C TYR A 324 -4.87 0.93 -13.00
N ASN A 325 -4.47 1.45 -14.16
CA ASN A 325 -5.34 1.39 -15.34
C ASN A 325 -5.69 -0.04 -15.76
N GLN A 326 -4.73 -0.96 -15.67
CA GLN A 326 -4.97 -2.38 -15.94
C GLN A 326 -5.82 -3.03 -14.85
N PHE A 327 -5.60 -2.65 -13.59
CA PHE A 327 -6.29 -3.21 -12.44
C PHE A 327 -7.78 -2.82 -12.41
N TYR A 328 -8.10 -1.55 -12.63
CA TYR A 328 -9.50 -1.09 -12.72
C TYR A 328 -10.24 -1.71 -13.90
N ARG A 329 -9.54 -2.09 -14.97
CA ARG A 329 -10.11 -2.80 -16.13
C ARG A 329 -10.30 -4.30 -15.91
N HIS A 330 -9.90 -4.84 -14.75
CA HIS A 330 -9.84 -6.28 -14.50
C HIS A 330 -9.04 -7.05 -15.57
N GLN A 331 -7.94 -6.48 -16.07
CA GLN A 331 -6.97 -7.27 -16.85
C GLN A 331 -6.25 -8.31 -16.01
N PHE A 332 -6.23 -8.10 -14.69
CA PHE A 332 -5.89 -9.09 -13.69
C PHE A 332 -6.70 -8.79 -12.42
N SER A 333 -6.98 -9.83 -11.64
CA SER A 333 -7.69 -9.75 -10.37
C SER A 333 -6.74 -9.82 -9.18
N TYR A 334 -7.19 -9.29 -8.05
CA TYR A 334 -6.48 -9.42 -6.79
C TYR A 334 -6.59 -10.87 -6.29
N GLN A 335 -5.51 -11.62 -6.41
CA GLN A 335 -5.43 -13.01 -5.95
C GLN A 335 -4.47 -13.10 -4.78
N HIS A 336 -4.98 -13.44 -3.59
CA HIS A 336 -4.19 -13.36 -2.36
C HIS A 336 -2.84 -14.11 -2.41
N ALA A 337 -2.78 -15.23 -3.12
CA ALA A 337 -1.53 -15.98 -3.29
C ALA A 337 -0.56 -15.30 -4.26
N ARG A 338 -1.02 -14.78 -5.41
CA ARG A 338 -0.16 -14.42 -6.56
C ARG A 338 -0.03 -12.91 -6.82
N ALA A 339 -1.12 -12.18 -6.60
CA ALA A 339 -1.34 -10.79 -6.97
C ALA A 339 -1.99 -10.04 -5.82
N ASN A 340 -1.50 -10.25 -4.60
CA ASN A 340 -1.83 -9.41 -3.46
C ASN A 340 -1.02 -8.10 -3.52
N CYS A 341 -1.13 -7.25 -2.50
CA CYS A 341 -0.44 -5.96 -2.44
C CYS A 341 1.09 -6.06 -2.63
N ALA A 342 1.74 -7.05 -2.00
CA ALA A 342 3.15 -7.32 -2.18
C ALA A 342 3.43 -7.91 -3.57
N GLY A 343 2.61 -8.87 -4.01
CA GLY A 343 2.78 -9.55 -5.28
C GLY A 343 2.69 -8.63 -6.49
N ILE A 344 1.71 -7.72 -6.50
CA ILE A 344 1.56 -6.67 -7.54
C ILE A 344 2.79 -5.77 -7.53
N SER A 345 3.16 -5.25 -6.35
CA SER A 345 4.27 -4.30 -6.20
C SER A 345 5.62 -4.90 -6.62
N VAL A 346 5.98 -6.07 -6.09
CA VAL A 346 7.24 -6.75 -6.42
C VAL A 346 7.29 -7.17 -7.89
N SER A 347 6.16 -7.63 -8.46
CA SER A 347 6.11 -7.98 -9.88
C SER A 347 6.30 -6.75 -10.77
N ALA A 348 5.70 -5.61 -10.41
CA ALA A 348 5.90 -4.36 -11.13
C ALA A 348 7.36 -3.92 -11.08
N LEU A 349 7.98 -3.86 -9.89
CA LEU A 349 9.39 -3.47 -9.74
C LEU A 349 10.35 -4.41 -10.50
N ARG A 350 10.09 -5.72 -10.49
CA ARG A 350 10.85 -6.70 -11.27
C ARG A 350 10.70 -6.49 -12.78
N ALA A 351 9.52 -6.12 -13.26
CA ALA A 351 9.29 -5.82 -14.67
C ALA A 351 10.03 -4.53 -15.12
N LEU A 352 10.34 -3.62 -14.20
CA LEU A 352 11.17 -2.44 -14.43
C LEU A 352 12.67 -2.72 -14.38
N GLY A 353 13.08 -3.99 -14.30
CA GLY A 353 14.49 -4.38 -14.31
C GLY A 353 15.15 -4.44 -12.93
N TRP A 354 14.43 -4.17 -11.82
CA TRP A 354 14.98 -4.40 -10.49
C TRP A 354 14.95 -5.90 -10.16
N ARG A 355 16.12 -6.53 -10.03
CA ARG A 355 16.30 -7.94 -9.71
C ARG A 355 16.17 -8.23 -8.22
N ILE A 356 15.06 -7.80 -7.61
CA ILE A 356 14.71 -8.11 -6.22
C ILE A 356 14.74 -9.63 -6.04
N PRO A 357 15.57 -10.19 -5.13
CA PRO A 357 15.74 -11.64 -5.01
C PRO A 357 14.42 -12.37 -4.72
N ALA A 358 14.23 -13.52 -5.38
CA ALA A 358 13.13 -14.42 -5.06
C ALA A 358 13.51 -15.30 -3.87
N ARG A 359 12.58 -15.46 -2.91
CA ARG A 359 12.74 -16.39 -1.78
C ARG A 359 12.27 -17.79 -2.08
N GLY A 360 11.60 -17.96 -3.22
CA GLY A 360 11.04 -19.21 -3.65
C GLY A 360 9.82 -19.65 -2.83
N PRO A 361 9.23 -20.81 -3.18
CA PRO A 361 8.10 -21.40 -2.50
C PRO A 361 8.41 -21.71 -1.03
N GLU A 362 7.37 -21.87 -0.22
CA GLU A 362 7.53 -22.47 1.10
C GLU A 362 7.86 -23.96 1.01
N SER A 363 7.03 -24.72 0.27
CA SER A 363 7.27 -26.15 0.06
C SER A 363 6.34 -26.75 -0.98
N TRP A 364 6.89 -27.21 -2.11
CA TRP A 364 6.16 -27.96 -3.11
C TRP A 364 5.61 -29.29 -2.58
N LEU A 365 6.38 -30.02 -1.77
CA LEU A 365 5.94 -31.30 -1.20
C LEU A 365 4.72 -31.10 -0.29
N ARG A 366 4.73 -30.06 0.56
CA ARG A 366 3.56 -29.73 1.38
C ARG A 366 2.38 -29.30 0.52
N ALA A 367 2.61 -28.54 -0.54
CA ALA A 367 1.54 -28.12 -1.44
C ALA A 367 0.84 -29.32 -2.09
N ILE A 368 1.62 -30.28 -2.62
CA ILE A 368 1.12 -31.52 -3.22
C ILE A 368 0.28 -32.33 -2.21
N ALA A 369 0.70 -32.42 -0.96
CA ALA A 369 -0.11 -33.08 0.05
C ALA A 369 -1.36 -32.25 0.44
N ALA A 370 -1.21 -30.92 0.54
CA ALA A 370 -2.23 -30.01 1.05
C ALA A 370 -3.44 -29.90 0.12
N LEU A 371 -3.26 -29.89 -1.21
CA LEU A 371 -4.38 -29.73 -2.13
C LEU A 371 -5.49 -30.77 -1.90
N PRO A 372 -5.24 -32.09 -2.04
CA PRO A 372 -6.27 -33.09 -1.80
C PRO A 372 -6.69 -33.15 -0.33
N ALA A 373 -5.75 -33.02 0.62
CA ALA A 373 -6.06 -33.13 2.05
C ALA A 373 -7.00 -32.02 2.53
N VAL A 374 -6.74 -30.76 2.17
CA VAL A 374 -7.58 -29.61 2.53
C VAL A 374 -8.90 -29.66 1.76
N ALA A 375 -8.88 -30.06 0.48
CA ALA A 375 -10.10 -30.19 -0.30
C ALA A 375 -11.08 -31.20 0.31
N LEU A 376 -10.56 -32.35 0.77
CA LEU A 376 -11.36 -33.38 1.44
C LEU A 376 -11.81 -32.93 2.84
N ALA A 377 -10.90 -32.40 3.66
CA ALA A 377 -11.20 -32.00 5.03
C ALA A 377 -12.26 -30.89 5.12
N ASN A 378 -12.27 -29.97 4.15
CA ASN A 378 -13.20 -28.83 4.11
C ASN A 378 -14.33 -28.99 3.08
N GLY A 379 -14.40 -30.12 2.37
CA GLY A 379 -15.36 -30.32 1.28
C GLY A 379 -15.27 -29.26 0.18
N SER A 380 -14.08 -28.69 -0.06
CA SER A 380 -13.90 -27.53 -0.94
C SER A 380 -12.61 -27.58 -1.74
N LEU A 381 -12.73 -27.92 -3.04
CA LEU A 381 -11.62 -27.88 -3.97
C LEU A 381 -11.00 -26.48 -4.08
N ARG A 382 -11.82 -25.42 -3.96
CA ARG A 382 -11.34 -24.03 -3.98
C ARG A 382 -10.34 -23.77 -2.84
N GLN A 383 -10.65 -24.24 -1.63
CA GLN A 383 -9.75 -24.08 -0.48
C GLN A 383 -8.47 -24.91 -0.65
N GLY A 384 -8.58 -26.15 -1.15
CA GLY A 384 -7.39 -26.97 -1.45
C GLY A 384 -6.47 -26.33 -2.49
N LYS A 385 -7.04 -25.79 -3.59
CA LYS A 385 -6.29 -25.02 -4.60
C LYS A 385 -5.62 -23.79 -4.00
N ALA A 386 -6.35 -23.03 -3.18
CA ALA A 386 -5.79 -21.87 -2.50
C ALA A 386 -4.57 -22.27 -1.64
N SER A 387 -4.68 -23.30 -0.80
CA SER A 387 -3.55 -23.79 -0.01
C SER A 387 -2.34 -24.20 -0.86
N PHE A 388 -2.57 -24.82 -2.02
CA PHE A 388 -1.50 -25.16 -2.97
C PHE A 388 -0.81 -23.90 -3.52
N ASP A 389 -1.58 -22.93 -3.98
CA ASP A 389 -1.02 -21.70 -4.57
C ASP A 389 -0.24 -20.90 -3.51
N TYR A 390 -0.74 -20.80 -2.28
CA TYR A 390 -0.01 -20.18 -1.15
C TYR A 390 1.34 -20.88 -0.88
N LEU A 391 1.36 -22.21 -0.79
CA LEU A 391 2.59 -22.95 -0.43
C LEU A 391 3.63 -22.98 -1.57
N THR A 392 3.20 -22.73 -2.81
CA THR A 392 4.07 -22.73 -3.97
C THR A 392 4.50 -21.33 -4.41
N GLU A 393 3.82 -20.26 -4.01
CA GLU A 393 4.21 -18.92 -4.45
C GLU A 393 5.56 -18.48 -3.86
N ASP A 394 6.30 -17.68 -4.64
CA ASP A 394 7.48 -16.97 -4.15
C ASP A 394 7.11 -16.11 -2.92
N ARG A 395 7.72 -16.42 -1.78
CA ARG A 395 7.47 -15.73 -0.52
C ARG A 395 7.68 -14.22 -0.57
N SER A 396 8.59 -13.73 -1.41
CA SER A 396 8.82 -12.29 -1.60
C SER A 396 7.66 -11.59 -2.34
N ARG A 397 6.78 -12.34 -2.99
CA ARG A 397 5.53 -11.85 -3.59
C ARG A 397 4.31 -12.14 -2.73
N LEU A 398 4.40 -13.09 -1.81
CA LEU A 398 3.30 -13.54 -1.00
C LEU A 398 3.19 -12.79 0.33
N TYR A 399 4.32 -12.65 1.05
CA TYR A 399 4.35 -12.08 2.39
C TYR A 399 4.87 -10.63 2.35
N PRO A 400 4.06 -9.63 2.76
CA PRO A 400 4.48 -8.23 2.90
C PRO A 400 5.83 -8.06 3.62
N ALA A 401 6.02 -8.79 4.72
CA ALA A 401 7.25 -8.76 5.51
C ALA A 401 8.47 -9.20 4.69
N VAL A 402 8.35 -10.31 3.96
CA VAL A 402 9.45 -10.86 3.15
C VAL A 402 9.77 -9.96 1.97
N ALA A 403 8.76 -9.35 1.33
CA ALA A 403 8.97 -8.35 0.28
C ALA A 403 9.79 -7.16 0.79
N PHE A 404 9.39 -6.61 1.95
CA PHE A 404 10.08 -5.50 2.61
C PHE A 404 11.53 -5.85 2.98
N GLU A 405 11.75 -7.05 3.53
CA GLU A 405 13.07 -7.57 3.89
C GLU A 405 14.00 -7.72 2.68
N GLU A 406 13.53 -8.32 1.58
CA GLU A 406 14.33 -8.48 0.36
C GLU A 406 14.67 -7.15 -0.30
N ILE A 407 13.68 -6.25 -0.41
CA ILE A 407 13.89 -4.90 -0.96
C ILE A 407 14.91 -4.14 -0.12
N GLY A 408 14.77 -4.16 1.21
CA GLY A 408 15.67 -3.41 2.09
C GLY A 408 17.10 -3.93 2.11
N ALA A 409 17.28 -5.24 2.15
CA ALA A 409 18.61 -5.82 2.02
C ALA A 409 19.24 -5.53 0.66
N ASP A 410 18.45 -5.57 -0.41
CA ASP A 410 18.96 -5.28 -1.74
C ASP A 410 19.32 -3.81 -1.93
N LEU A 411 18.53 -2.87 -1.39
CA LEU A 411 18.89 -1.45 -1.33
C LEU A 411 20.21 -1.22 -0.58
N LEU A 412 20.41 -1.87 0.57
CA LEU A 412 21.67 -1.78 1.31
C LEU A 412 22.85 -2.34 0.50
N ARG A 413 22.65 -3.42 -0.26
CA ARG A 413 23.69 -3.96 -1.17
C ARG A 413 24.00 -3.01 -2.33
N LEU A 414 22.98 -2.39 -2.93
CA LEU A 414 23.15 -1.38 -3.98
C LEU A 414 23.91 -0.16 -3.44
N ALA A 415 23.50 0.34 -2.26
CA ALA A 415 24.15 1.46 -1.58
C ALA A 415 25.62 1.19 -1.26
N GLY A 416 25.93 -0.04 -0.82
CA GLY A 416 27.28 -0.47 -0.47
C GLY A 416 28.14 -0.92 -1.66
N GLY A 417 27.60 -0.99 -2.88
CA GLY A 417 28.31 -1.56 -4.04
C GLY A 417 28.59 -3.06 -3.91
N THR A 418 27.80 -3.78 -3.12
CA THR A 418 28.00 -5.21 -2.76
C THR A 418 26.90 -6.12 -3.31
N ALA A 419 26.20 -5.69 -4.36
CA ALA A 419 25.10 -6.44 -4.97
C ALA A 419 25.50 -7.84 -5.51
N GLY A 420 26.79 -8.06 -5.79
CA GLY A 420 27.32 -9.38 -6.18
C GLY A 420 26.79 -9.90 -7.52
N ARG A 421 26.15 -9.05 -8.32
CA ARG A 421 25.57 -9.36 -9.63
C ARG A 421 25.78 -8.21 -10.61
N PRO A 422 25.77 -8.47 -11.93
CA PRO A 422 25.60 -7.42 -12.91
C PRO A 422 24.28 -6.68 -12.66
N LEU A 423 24.36 -5.36 -12.57
CA LEU A 423 23.19 -4.51 -12.35
C LEU A 423 22.47 -4.27 -13.68
N SER A 424 21.15 -4.15 -13.63
CA SER A 424 20.40 -3.58 -14.75
C SER A 424 20.57 -2.06 -14.79
N THR A 425 20.23 -1.41 -15.91
CA THR A 425 20.22 0.05 -16.01
C THR A 425 19.35 0.71 -14.92
N PHE A 426 18.25 0.07 -14.53
CA PHE A 426 17.40 0.50 -13.42
C PHE A 426 18.17 0.48 -12.09
N GLU A 427 18.85 -0.62 -11.79
CA GLU A 427 19.60 -0.80 -10.54
C GLU A 427 20.85 0.09 -10.48
N GLU A 428 21.54 0.27 -11.60
CA GLU A 428 22.68 1.20 -11.71
C GLU A 428 22.25 2.63 -11.43
N THR A 429 21.12 3.06 -12.02
CA THR A 429 20.58 4.41 -11.79
C THR A 429 20.12 4.57 -10.34
N LEU A 430 19.43 3.55 -9.78
CA LEU A 430 18.99 3.56 -8.39
C LEU A 430 20.18 3.65 -7.42
N ALA A 431 21.20 2.81 -7.61
CA ALA A 431 22.42 2.84 -6.78
C ALA A 431 23.19 4.16 -6.94
N GLY A 432 23.20 4.72 -8.15
CA GLY A 432 23.84 6.01 -8.46
C GLY A 432 23.13 7.19 -7.80
N ASP A 433 21.79 7.18 -7.74
CA ASP A 433 20.96 8.25 -7.18
C ASP A 433 20.73 8.12 -5.68
N LEU A 434 20.92 6.94 -5.09
CA LEU A 434 20.69 6.71 -3.66
C LEU A 434 21.71 7.47 -2.80
N ASP A 435 21.25 8.38 -1.97
CA ASP A 435 22.12 9.17 -1.09
C ASP A 435 21.85 8.89 0.39
N ALA A 436 20.65 8.44 0.77
CA ALA A 436 20.39 7.91 2.11
C ALA A 436 19.35 6.80 2.13
N LEU A 437 19.47 5.91 3.11
CA LEU A 437 18.47 4.92 3.47
C LEU A 437 18.04 5.15 4.92
N LEU A 438 16.76 5.45 5.11
CA LEU A 438 16.15 5.67 6.42
C LEU A 438 15.14 4.57 6.73
N LEU A 439 15.05 4.19 8.00
CA LEU A 439 13.99 3.36 8.55
C LEU A 439 13.12 4.22 9.45
N VAL A 440 11.86 4.40 9.06
CA VAL A 440 10.86 5.16 9.83
C VAL A 440 9.91 4.18 10.50
N ARG A 441 9.72 4.30 11.81
CA ARG A 441 8.68 3.59 12.54
C ARG A 441 7.52 4.53 12.82
N ILE A 442 6.33 4.10 12.42
CA ILE A 442 5.07 4.78 12.72
C ILE A 442 4.29 3.90 13.71
N PRO A 443 3.92 4.43 14.88
CA PRO A 443 3.14 3.65 15.84
C PRO A 443 1.74 3.36 15.34
N GLN A 444 1.08 2.43 16.02
CA GLN A 444 -0.37 2.37 15.93
C GLN A 444 -0.95 3.57 16.67
N LEU A 445 -1.81 4.32 16.01
CA LEU A 445 -2.61 5.37 16.64
C LEU A 445 -3.63 4.72 17.57
N PRO A 446 -3.80 5.20 18.82
CA PRO A 446 -4.79 4.65 19.73
C PRO A 446 -6.19 4.69 19.13
N SER A 447 -6.94 3.60 19.25
CA SER A 447 -8.32 3.47 18.79
C SER A 447 -9.01 2.35 19.57
N SER A 448 -10.28 2.08 19.25
CA SER A 448 -11.04 0.97 19.82
C SER A 448 -10.50 -0.43 19.48
N ARG A 449 -9.43 -0.55 18.67
CA ARG A 449 -8.84 -1.83 18.24
C ARG A 449 -7.78 -2.33 19.20
N ALA A 450 -7.59 -3.65 19.21
CA ALA A 450 -6.43 -4.25 19.85
C ALA A 450 -5.12 -3.76 19.21
N TRP A 451 -4.06 -3.70 20.03
CA TRP A 451 -2.71 -3.42 19.54
C TRP A 451 -2.24 -4.53 18.61
N GLY A 452 -1.82 -4.16 17.41
CA GLY A 452 -1.26 -5.04 16.39
C GLY A 452 0.13 -5.58 16.75
N ASP A 453 0.75 -6.23 15.78
CA ASP A 453 2.07 -6.83 15.95
C ASP A 453 2.89 -6.74 14.65
N HIS A 454 4.14 -7.18 14.66
CA HIS A 454 4.91 -7.43 13.46
C HIS A 454 4.23 -8.51 12.59
N PRO A 455 4.27 -8.38 11.25
CA PRO A 455 3.62 -9.32 10.35
C PRO A 455 4.32 -10.68 10.32
N VAL A 456 3.58 -11.72 9.93
CA VAL A 456 4.11 -13.08 9.75
C VAL A 456 4.94 -13.18 8.47
N VAL A 457 5.94 -14.06 8.47
CA VAL A 457 6.83 -14.29 7.30
C VAL A 457 6.64 -15.64 6.61
N ASP A 458 5.81 -16.51 7.18
CA ASP A 458 5.48 -17.83 6.64
C ASP A 458 4.16 -18.39 7.20
N SER A 459 3.68 -19.48 6.59
CA SER A 459 2.48 -20.21 7.01
C SER A 459 2.56 -20.75 8.45
N ARG A 460 3.77 -21.08 8.94
CA ARG A 460 3.94 -21.63 10.30
C ARG A 460 3.74 -20.57 11.37
N GLU A 461 4.22 -19.35 11.13
CA GLU A 461 3.92 -18.19 11.97
C GLU A 461 2.43 -17.86 11.93
N TYR A 462 1.82 -17.87 10.74
CA TYR A 462 0.38 -17.63 10.57
C TYR A 462 -0.46 -18.60 11.41
N HIS A 463 -0.26 -19.91 11.23
CA HIS A 463 -1.01 -20.95 11.94
C HIS A 463 -0.75 -20.99 13.45
N ARG A 464 0.35 -20.40 13.94
CA ARG A 464 0.59 -20.24 15.39
C ARG A 464 -0.24 -19.12 16.00
N ARG A 465 -0.63 -18.12 15.21
CA ARG A 465 -1.42 -16.97 15.68
C ARG A 465 -2.92 -17.19 15.55
N VAL A 466 -3.35 -17.83 14.45
CA VAL A 466 -4.78 -18.07 14.21
C VAL A 466 -5.34 -19.09 15.21
N PRO A 467 -6.46 -18.79 15.88
CA PRO A 467 -7.15 -19.75 16.74
C PRO A 467 -7.49 -21.06 16.02
N LYS A 468 -7.19 -22.19 16.67
CA LYS A 468 -7.47 -23.53 16.13
C LYS A 468 -8.96 -23.74 15.94
N ASP A 469 -9.75 -23.33 16.94
CA ASP A 469 -11.21 -23.33 16.89
C ASP A 469 -11.70 -22.23 15.94
N PRO A 470 -12.37 -22.57 14.82
CA PRO A 470 -12.91 -21.59 13.89
C PRO A 470 -13.89 -20.60 14.54
N ALA A 471 -14.60 -21.00 15.60
CA ALA A 471 -15.55 -20.13 16.31
C ALA A 471 -14.87 -19.00 17.10
N GLN A 472 -13.57 -19.13 17.36
CA GLN A 472 -12.76 -18.12 18.04
C GLN A 472 -12.05 -17.17 17.08
N ARG A 473 -12.12 -17.44 15.77
CA ARG A 473 -11.45 -16.62 14.76
C ARG A 473 -12.19 -15.31 14.56
N GLN A 474 -11.45 -14.22 14.55
CA GLN A 474 -11.97 -12.89 14.30
C GLN A 474 -11.80 -12.54 12.84
N ILE A 475 -12.88 -12.70 12.08
CA ILE A 475 -12.93 -12.41 10.64
C ILE A 475 -14.16 -11.57 10.39
N VAL A 476 -14.01 -10.45 9.70
CA VAL A 476 -15.14 -9.61 9.32
C VAL A 476 -15.58 -9.99 7.90
N PRO A 477 -16.74 -10.64 7.74
CA PRO A 477 -17.21 -11.03 6.42
C PRO A 477 -17.53 -9.78 5.60
N VAL A 478 -17.06 -9.77 4.36
CA VAL A 478 -17.28 -8.69 3.40
C VAL A 478 -18.11 -9.17 2.22
N GLY A 479 -19.01 -8.30 1.75
CA GLY A 479 -19.83 -8.57 0.58
C GLY A 479 -19.04 -8.45 -0.74
N PRO A 480 -19.49 -9.10 -1.83
CA PRO A 480 -18.88 -8.92 -3.14
C PRO A 480 -19.17 -7.51 -3.68
N ARG A 481 -18.23 -6.98 -4.48
CA ARG A 481 -18.42 -5.78 -5.31
C ARG A 481 -18.51 -6.20 -6.78
N PRO A 482 -19.71 -6.49 -7.31
CA PRO A 482 -19.85 -6.99 -8.67
C PRO A 482 -19.42 -5.95 -9.70
N PHE A 483 -18.40 -6.27 -10.49
CA PHE A 483 -17.96 -5.41 -11.58
C PHE A 483 -19.01 -5.37 -12.71
N PRO A 484 -19.37 -4.19 -13.25
CA PRO A 484 -20.35 -4.10 -14.31
C PRO A 484 -19.89 -4.84 -15.57
N LYS A 485 -20.78 -5.67 -16.14
CA LYS A 485 -20.46 -6.45 -17.34
C LYS A 485 -20.08 -5.58 -18.53
N ASP A 486 -20.73 -4.42 -18.68
CA ASP A 486 -20.46 -3.47 -19.78
C ASP A 486 -19.09 -2.78 -19.66
N PHE A 487 -18.42 -2.92 -18.51
CA PHE A 487 -17.08 -2.40 -18.27
C PHE A 487 -15.97 -3.44 -18.46
N VAL A 488 -16.33 -4.71 -18.68
CA VAL A 488 -15.39 -5.76 -19.03
C VAL A 488 -14.83 -5.46 -20.42
N ASP A 489 -13.51 -5.27 -20.49
CA ASP A 489 -12.86 -5.03 -21.77
C ASP A 489 -12.70 -6.35 -22.55
N PRO A 490 -13.34 -6.53 -23.72
CA PRO A 490 -13.22 -7.76 -24.49
C PRO A 490 -11.81 -8.02 -25.03
N GLN A 491 -10.95 -6.99 -25.06
CA GLN A 491 -9.55 -7.11 -25.47
C GLN A 491 -8.63 -7.49 -24.30
N ALA A 492 -9.12 -7.48 -23.06
CA ALA A 492 -8.32 -7.87 -21.92
C ALA A 492 -7.80 -9.30 -22.10
N PRO A 493 -6.49 -9.54 -21.90
CA PRO A 493 -5.95 -10.89 -21.98
C PRO A 493 -6.62 -11.76 -20.90
N ARG A 494 -6.83 -13.03 -21.22
CA ARG A 494 -7.22 -14.00 -20.19
C ARG A 494 -6.08 -14.14 -19.19
N GLU A 495 -6.44 -14.23 -17.92
CA GLU A 495 -5.47 -14.60 -16.91
C GLU A 495 -4.91 -16.00 -17.18
N PRO A 496 -3.59 -16.20 -17.05
CA PRO A 496 -3.02 -17.52 -17.21
C PRO A 496 -3.47 -18.43 -16.05
N PRO A 497 -3.67 -19.73 -16.30
CA PRO A 497 -4.08 -20.69 -15.26
C PRO A 497 -3.17 -20.67 -14.04
N LEU A 498 -3.75 -20.95 -12.88
CA LEU A 498 -3.01 -21.05 -11.62
C LEU A 498 -2.16 -22.31 -11.58
N ARG A 499 -1.15 -22.33 -10.71
CA ARG A 499 -0.33 -23.53 -10.50
C ARG A 499 -1.18 -24.69 -9.99
N SER A 500 -2.17 -24.39 -9.16
CA SER A 500 -3.16 -25.35 -8.69
C SER A 500 -4.05 -25.93 -9.80
N ASP A 501 -4.27 -25.23 -10.91
CA ASP A 501 -5.00 -25.78 -12.07
C ASP A 501 -4.19 -26.88 -12.78
N TYR A 502 -2.90 -26.63 -12.99
CA TYR A 502 -1.99 -27.64 -13.54
C TYR A 502 -1.83 -28.82 -12.58
N ALA A 503 -1.74 -28.56 -11.28
CA ALA A 503 -1.67 -29.62 -10.28
C ALA A 503 -2.92 -30.51 -10.31
N LEU A 504 -4.11 -29.90 -10.38
CA LEU A 504 -5.37 -30.63 -10.49
C LEU A 504 -5.44 -31.51 -11.75
N ALA A 505 -5.01 -30.98 -12.90
CA ALA A 505 -4.90 -31.76 -14.13
C ALA A 505 -3.94 -32.96 -13.95
N GLY A 506 -2.80 -32.75 -13.27
CA GLY A 506 -1.86 -33.80 -12.92
C GLY A 506 -2.47 -34.90 -12.04
N TYR A 507 -3.21 -34.53 -10.99
CA TYR A 507 -3.93 -35.51 -10.16
C TYR A 507 -4.98 -36.29 -10.96
N GLY A 508 -5.71 -35.61 -11.86
CA GLY A 508 -6.70 -36.25 -12.72
C GLY A 508 -6.07 -37.30 -13.64
N LEU A 509 -4.93 -36.98 -14.27
CA LEU A 509 -4.19 -37.93 -15.11
C LEU A 509 -3.66 -39.12 -14.30
N LEU A 510 -3.14 -38.88 -13.09
CA LEU A 510 -2.69 -39.94 -12.20
C LEU A 510 -3.84 -40.88 -11.80
N LEU A 511 -5.01 -40.33 -11.48
CA LEU A 511 -6.19 -41.12 -11.15
C LEU A 511 -6.64 -42.00 -12.33
N LEU A 512 -6.67 -41.44 -13.54
CA LEU A 512 -7.01 -42.18 -14.76
C LEU A 512 -6.01 -43.32 -15.02
N LEU A 513 -4.72 -43.07 -14.81
CA LEU A 513 -3.69 -44.10 -14.93
C LEU A 513 -3.90 -45.23 -13.91
N ILE A 514 -4.17 -44.89 -12.64
CA ILE A 514 -4.43 -45.88 -11.58
C ILE A 514 -5.66 -46.72 -11.93
N VAL A 515 -6.75 -46.10 -12.38
CA VAL A 515 -7.96 -46.81 -12.81
C VAL A 515 -7.67 -47.73 -14.00
N ALA A 516 -6.93 -47.26 -15.01
CA ALA A 516 -6.57 -48.07 -16.16
C ALA A 516 -5.69 -49.28 -15.78
N LEU A 517 -4.73 -49.09 -14.87
CA LEU A 517 -3.89 -50.18 -14.35
C LEU A 517 -4.69 -51.18 -13.53
N ALA A 518 -5.64 -50.71 -12.70
CA ALA A 518 -6.53 -51.57 -11.93
C ALA A 518 -7.47 -52.38 -12.85
N LEU A 519 -8.06 -51.74 -13.86
CA LEU A 519 -8.89 -52.43 -14.86
C LEU A 519 -8.10 -53.47 -15.64
N ARG A 520 -6.86 -53.16 -16.04
CA ARG A 520 -5.96 -54.12 -16.70
C ARG A 520 -5.59 -55.30 -15.80
N ALA A 521 -5.52 -55.11 -14.48
CA ALA A 521 -5.25 -56.21 -13.55
C ALA A 521 -6.49 -57.08 -13.27
N LEU A 522 -7.70 -56.58 -13.58
CA LEU A 522 -8.96 -57.29 -13.39
C LEU A 522 -9.46 -58.01 -14.65
N LEU A 523 -8.99 -57.61 -15.82
CA LEU A 523 -9.18 -58.27 -17.13
C LEU A 523 -8.05 -59.28 -17.37
#